data_AF-A0A6P4D7I0-F1
#
_entry.id   AF-A0A6P4D7I0-F1
#
_cell.length_a   1.000
_cell.length_b   1.000
_cell.length_c   1.000
_cell.angle_alpha   90.00
_cell.angle_beta   90.00
_cell.angle_gamma   90.00
#
_symmetry.space_group_name_H-M   'P 1'
#
loop_
_entity.id
_entity.type
_entity.pdbx_description
1 polymer ?
#
loop_
_entity_poly.entity_id
_entity_poly.type
_entity_poly.pdbx_seq_one_letter_code
_entity_poly.pdbx_strand_id
1 'polypeptide(L)'
;MAASIYQHAATAPISAFFILFLFQFLTGSYSATFTIVNKCSYTVWPGILSGAGTAPLSTTGFALQPGESNAVAVPAAWSGRLWGRTLCTQNTTTGKFTCVTGDCGSSTMECSGGGAAPPATLAEFTLNGAGGLDFFDVSLVDGYNLPMIIEPQGGSGGGNCSATGCVVDLNSACPTELKVMSSSNGGEESVACKSACEAFGDPSYCCSGAFGSPDTCKPSSYSQFFKSACPRAYSYAYDDGSSTFTCASSDYLITFCPSPSTSSIKSGNGKYPVAVQVSGSHRVDNNDVVFNMIIAISLLVGFWRFCQLN
;
A
#
# COMPACT_ATOMS: atom_id res chain seq x y z
N MET A 1 -70.97 -40.88 -20.89
CA MET A 1 -70.48 -39.50 -20.72
C MET A 1 -69.88 -39.38 -19.34
N ALA A 2 -68.55 -39.32 -19.24
CA ALA A 2 -67.79 -38.68 -18.17
C ALA A 2 -66.32 -38.69 -18.62
N ALA A 3 -65.79 -37.52 -18.99
CA ALA A 3 -64.41 -37.33 -19.40
C ALA A 3 -63.50 -37.30 -18.16
N SER A 4 -62.44 -38.10 -18.16
CA SER A 4 -61.39 -37.96 -17.15
C SER A 4 -60.40 -36.88 -17.62
N ILE A 5 -60.34 -35.78 -16.88
CA ILE A 5 -59.49 -34.63 -17.14
C ILE A 5 -58.06 -34.99 -16.70
N TYR A 6 -57.14 -35.11 -17.66
CA TYR A 6 -55.71 -35.13 -17.36
C TYR A 6 -55.27 -33.71 -16.99
N GLN A 7 -55.07 -33.45 -15.70
CA GLN A 7 -54.38 -32.24 -15.26
C GLN A 7 -52.88 -32.45 -15.50
N HIS A 8 -52.32 -31.82 -16.54
CA HIS A 8 -50.88 -31.64 -16.63
C HIS A 8 -50.46 -30.67 -15.53
N ALA A 9 -49.97 -31.21 -14.41
CA ALA A 9 -49.21 -30.44 -13.45
C ALA A 9 -47.97 -29.93 -14.18
N ALA A 10 -47.93 -28.63 -14.46
CA ALA A 10 -46.75 -27.97 -15.00
C ALA A 10 -45.65 -28.10 -13.94
N THR A 11 -44.75 -29.06 -14.13
CA THR A 11 -43.50 -29.14 -13.39
C THR A 11 -42.66 -27.95 -13.82
N ALA A 12 -42.81 -26.81 -13.12
CA ALA A 12 -41.85 -25.73 -13.22
C ALA A 12 -40.46 -26.34 -12.95
N PRO A 13 -39.46 -26.11 -13.83
CA PRO A 13 -38.22 -26.85 -13.73
C PRO A 13 -37.52 -26.41 -12.45
N ILE A 14 -37.41 -27.31 -11.48
CA ILE A 14 -36.64 -27.14 -10.24
C ILE A 14 -35.22 -26.64 -10.55
N SER A 15 -34.71 -26.96 -11.75
CA SER A 15 -33.46 -26.46 -12.34
C SER A 15 -33.39 -24.93 -12.45
N ALA A 16 -34.48 -24.22 -12.77
CA ALA A 16 -34.47 -22.75 -12.88
C ALA A 16 -34.34 -22.05 -11.51
N PHE A 17 -34.97 -22.62 -10.47
CA PHE A 17 -34.81 -22.14 -9.09
C PHE A 17 -33.40 -22.43 -8.54
N PHE A 18 -32.81 -23.58 -8.88
CA PHE A 18 -31.44 -23.91 -8.50
C PHE A 18 -30.41 -22.98 -9.15
N ILE A 19 -30.60 -22.62 -10.42
CA ILE A 19 -29.76 -21.65 -11.13
C ILE A 19 -29.90 -20.25 -10.50
N LEU A 20 -31.11 -19.79 -10.18
CA LEU A 20 -31.33 -18.50 -9.52
C LEU A 20 -30.69 -18.43 -8.12
N PHE A 21 -30.70 -19.54 -7.38
CA PHE A 21 -30.06 -19.67 -6.07
C PHE A 21 -28.54 -19.68 -6.17
N LEU A 22 -27.96 -20.32 -7.20
CA LEU A 22 -26.52 -20.27 -7.51
C LEU A 22 -26.02 -18.85 -7.83
N PHE A 23 -26.84 -18.03 -8.51
CA PHE A 23 -26.51 -16.61 -8.75
C PHE A 23 -26.47 -15.76 -7.47
N GLN A 24 -27.17 -16.17 -6.39
CA GLN A 24 -27.15 -15.46 -5.11
C GLN A 24 -25.86 -15.74 -4.29
N PHE A 25 -25.11 -16.78 -4.64
CA PHE A 25 -23.81 -17.10 -4.04
C PHE A 25 -22.61 -16.55 -4.82
N LEU A 26 -22.84 -15.88 -5.95
CA LEU A 26 -21.82 -15.05 -6.58
C LEU A 26 -21.70 -13.75 -5.77
N THR A 27 -21.14 -13.83 -4.57
CA THR A 27 -20.50 -12.66 -3.96
C THR A 27 -19.40 -12.25 -4.92
N GLY A 28 -19.60 -11.18 -5.70
CA GLY A 28 -18.56 -10.65 -6.56
C GLY A 28 -17.33 -10.35 -5.71
N SER A 29 -16.22 -11.02 -5.97
CA SER A 29 -14.93 -10.59 -5.42
C SER A 29 -14.60 -9.27 -6.11
N TYR A 30 -14.70 -8.16 -5.39
CA TYR A 30 -14.26 -6.85 -5.88
C TYR A 30 -12.75 -6.88 -6.04
N SER A 31 -12.28 -7.24 -7.24
CA SER A 31 -10.89 -7.10 -7.64
C SER A 31 -10.61 -5.61 -7.83
N ALA A 32 -9.46 -5.15 -7.34
CA ALA A 32 -8.99 -3.79 -7.60
C ALA A 32 -8.06 -3.81 -8.83
N THR A 33 -7.96 -2.69 -9.52
CA THR A 33 -6.97 -2.46 -10.57
C THR A 33 -5.96 -1.43 -10.09
N PHE A 34 -4.68 -1.79 -10.13
CA PHE A 34 -3.58 -0.85 -9.92
C PHE A 34 -3.10 -0.34 -11.27
N THR A 35 -3.32 0.95 -11.53
CA THR A 35 -2.75 1.63 -12.70
C THR A 35 -1.46 2.31 -12.26
N ILE A 36 -0.33 1.81 -12.74
CA ILE A 36 1.01 2.26 -12.35
C ILE A 36 1.55 3.12 -13.49
N VAL A 37 1.85 4.39 -13.21
CA VAL A 37 2.22 5.40 -14.21
C VAL A 37 3.60 5.95 -13.93
N ASN A 38 4.42 6.04 -14.97
CA ASN A 38 5.70 6.74 -14.92
C ASN A 38 5.58 8.15 -15.51
N LYS A 39 5.57 9.19 -14.65
CA LYS A 39 5.70 10.59 -15.08
C LYS A 39 7.12 11.15 -14.92
N CYS A 40 8.08 10.31 -14.56
CA CYS A 40 9.48 10.71 -14.54
C CYS A 40 9.99 10.93 -15.97
N SER A 41 11.04 11.74 -16.12
CA SER A 41 11.71 11.96 -17.40
C SER A 41 12.65 10.81 -17.79
N TYR A 42 12.68 9.72 -17.02
CA TYR A 42 13.53 8.56 -17.17
C TYR A 42 12.73 7.27 -16.98
N THR A 43 13.25 6.15 -17.49
CA THR A 43 12.64 4.83 -17.29
C THR A 43 12.64 4.45 -15.81
N VAL A 44 11.50 3.96 -15.33
CA VAL A 44 11.34 3.34 -14.01
C VAL A 44 11.02 1.87 -14.23
N TRP A 45 11.54 1.01 -13.37
CA TRP A 45 11.23 -0.42 -13.40
C TRP A 45 10.45 -0.79 -12.14
N PRO A 46 9.10 -0.79 -12.17
CA PRO A 46 8.31 -1.17 -11.01
C PRO A 46 8.68 -2.57 -10.53
N GLY A 47 8.70 -2.75 -9.21
CA GLY A 47 8.77 -4.04 -8.54
C GLY A 47 7.51 -4.22 -7.69
N ILE A 48 6.99 -5.44 -7.65
CA ILE A 48 5.79 -5.78 -6.87
C ILE A 48 6.06 -7.02 -6.04
N LEU A 49 5.77 -6.92 -4.75
CA LEU A 49 5.87 -8.02 -3.80
C LEU A 49 4.50 -8.28 -3.18
N SER A 50 3.95 -9.46 -3.44
CA SER A 50 2.77 -9.96 -2.73
C SER A 50 3.19 -10.45 -1.34
N GLY A 51 2.42 -10.09 -0.32
CA GLY A 51 2.64 -10.49 1.06
C GLY A 51 2.38 -11.98 1.28
N ALA A 52 2.91 -12.51 2.39
CA ALA A 52 2.74 -13.91 2.74
C ALA A 52 1.24 -14.28 2.86
N GLY A 53 0.85 -15.41 2.27
CA GLY A 53 -0.54 -15.89 2.31
C GLY A 53 -1.49 -15.21 1.32
N THR A 54 -0.99 -14.30 0.47
CA THR A 54 -1.78 -13.65 -0.58
C THR A 54 -1.47 -14.26 -1.95
N ALA A 55 -2.44 -14.23 -2.87
CA ALA A 55 -2.22 -14.74 -4.21
C ALA A 55 -1.19 -13.88 -4.96
N PRO A 56 -0.24 -14.50 -5.71
CA PRO A 56 0.70 -13.75 -6.52
C PRO A 56 -0.03 -13.02 -7.65
N LEU A 57 0.50 -11.87 -8.03
CA LEU A 57 0.03 -11.12 -9.20
C LEU A 57 0.60 -11.69 -10.50
N SER A 58 0.05 -11.26 -11.63
CA SER A 58 0.50 -11.68 -12.97
C SER A 58 1.92 -11.24 -13.33
N THR A 59 2.47 -10.26 -12.62
CA THR A 59 3.84 -9.78 -12.74
C THR A 59 4.35 -9.31 -11.38
N THR A 60 5.65 -9.42 -11.17
CA THR A 60 6.41 -8.92 -10.02
C THR A 60 7.42 -7.84 -10.42
N GLY A 61 7.56 -7.53 -11.71
CA GLY A 61 8.35 -6.40 -12.17
C GLY A 61 8.40 -6.25 -13.69
N PHE A 62 8.41 -5.01 -14.15
CA PHE A 62 8.41 -4.64 -15.56
C PHE A 62 9.09 -3.29 -15.77
N ALA A 63 9.17 -2.80 -17.02
CA ALA A 63 9.70 -1.49 -17.36
C ALA A 63 8.56 -0.53 -17.74
N LEU A 64 8.70 0.74 -17.36
CA LEU A 64 7.87 1.85 -17.83
C LEU A 64 8.76 2.96 -18.36
N GLN A 65 8.66 3.25 -19.65
CA GLN A 65 9.27 4.44 -20.25
C GLN A 65 8.59 5.74 -19.75
N PRO A 66 9.22 6.91 -19.95
CA PRO A 66 8.58 8.18 -19.63
C PRO A 66 7.19 8.31 -20.26
N GLY A 67 6.17 8.55 -19.44
CA GLY A 67 4.77 8.69 -19.85
C GLY A 67 4.01 7.37 -20.00
N GLU A 68 4.66 6.21 -19.88
CA GLU A 68 3.98 4.92 -19.94
C GLU A 68 3.23 4.57 -18.65
N SER A 69 2.24 3.71 -18.81
CA SER A 69 1.48 3.14 -17.71
C SER A 69 1.22 1.66 -17.94
N ASN A 70 1.06 0.91 -16.85
CA ASN A 70 0.59 -0.47 -16.92
C ASN A 70 -0.51 -0.70 -15.87
N ALA A 71 -1.53 -1.46 -16.24
CA ALA A 71 -2.63 -1.81 -15.35
C ALA A 71 -2.46 -3.27 -14.88
N VAL A 72 -2.48 -3.47 -13.57
CA VAL A 72 -2.34 -4.79 -12.93
C VAL A 72 -3.63 -5.10 -12.17
N ALA A 73 -4.27 -6.21 -12.52
CA ALA A 73 -5.41 -6.71 -11.78
C ALA A 73 -4.96 -7.31 -10.45
N VAL A 74 -5.61 -6.92 -9.36
CA VAL A 74 -5.27 -7.29 -7.99
C VAL A 74 -6.44 -8.05 -7.35
N PRO A 75 -6.20 -9.23 -6.74
CA PRO A 75 -7.24 -9.97 -6.03
C PRO A 75 -7.90 -9.13 -4.93
N ALA A 76 -9.18 -9.42 -4.64
CA ALA A 76 -9.96 -8.67 -3.65
C ALA A 76 -9.35 -8.67 -2.23
N ALA A 77 -8.64 -9.74 -1.87
CA ALA A 77 -7.92 -9.87 -0.62
C ALA A 77 -6.43 -10.01 -0.93
N TRP A 78 -5.80 -8.87 -1.21
CA TRP A 78 -4.36 -8.79 -1.47
C TRP A 78 -3.71 -7.83 -0.49
N SER A 79 -2.53 -8.20 -0.02
CA SER A 79 -1.66 -7.34 0.79
C SER A 79 -0.27 -7.45 0.23
N GLY A 80 0.45 -6.34 0.18
CA GLY A 80 1.77 -6.31 -0.41
C GLY A 80 2.25 -4.89 -0.65
N ARG A 81 3.33 -4.78 -1.41
CA ARG A 81 4.00 -3.51 -1.67
C ARG A 81 4.51 -3.39 -3.08
N LEU A 82 4.63 -2.16 -3.53
CA LEU A 82 5.14 -1.76 -4.84
C LEU A 82 6.15 -0.63 -4.69
N TRP A 83 7.18 -0.63 -5.54
CA TRP A 83 8.20 0.42 -5.58
C TRP A 83 8.71 0.64 -7.00
N GLY A 84 9.41 1.75 -7.22
CA GLY A 84 10.09 2.02 -8.48
C GLY A 84 11.59 1.77 -8.36
N ARG A 85 12.17 0.97 -9.26
CA ARG A 85 13.62 0.83 -9.38
C ARG A 85 14.16 1.84 -10.39
N THR A 86 15.37 2.35 -10.14
CA THR A 86 16.02 3.34 -11.01
C THR A 86 17.45 2.95 -11.34
N LEU A 87 17.97 3.55 -12.41
CA LEU A 87 19.33 3.33 -12.90
C LEU A 87 19.63 1.83 -13.12
N CYS A 88 18.65 1.13 -13.69
CA CYS A 88 18.78 -0.28 -13.97
C CYS A 88 19.54 -0.52 -15.27
N THR A 89 20.38 -1.55 -15.26
CA THR A 89 21.14 -1.98 -16.44
C THR A 89 21.07 -3.49 -16.56
N GLN A 90 21.14 -3.97 -17.81
CA GLN A 90 21.34 -5.38 -18.10
C GLN A 90 22.75 -5.60 -18.60
N ASN A 91 23.54 -6.36 -17.85
CA ASN A 91 24.90 -6.69 -18.25
C ASN A 91 24.87 -7.54 -19.52
N THR A 92 25.47 -7.05 -20.61
CA THR A 92 25.40 -7.68 -21.93
C THR A 92 26.11 -9.02 -22.02
N THR A 93 27.05 -9.30 -21.11
CA THR A 93 27.83 -10.55 -21.10
C THR A 93 27.16 -11.65 -20.27
N THR A 94 26.61 -11.27 -19.11
CA THR A 94 26.02 -12.22 -18.14
C THR A 94 24.49 -12.29 -18.20
N GLY A 95 23.86 -11.33 -18.87
CA GLY A 95 22.40 -11.18 -18.91
C GLY A 95 21.78 -10.66 -17.60
N LYS A 96 22.59 -10.45 -16.55
CA LYS A 96 22.13 -10.02 -15.23
C LYS A 96 21.55 -8.61 -15.27
N PHE A 97 20.34 -8.46 -14.76
CA PHE A 97 19.66 -7.18 -14.56
C PHE A 97 19.88 -6.69 -13.13
N THR A 98 20.37 -5.47 -12.97
CA THR A 98 20.66 -4.86 -11.66
C THR A 98 20.32 -3.38 -11.65
N CYS A 99 19.81 -2.87 -10.54
CA CYS A 99 19.48 -1.47 -10.33
C CYS A 99 20.32 -0.84 -9.22
N VAL A 100 20.55 0.48 -9.29
CA VAL A 100 21.25 1.21 -8.21
C VAL A 100 20.34 1.41 -7.01
N THR A 101 19.05 1.68 -7.23
CA THR A 101 18.07 1.90 -6.16
C THR A 101 16.92 0.91 -6.26
N GLY A 102 16.51 0.34 -5.12
CA GLY A 102 15.34 -0.56 -5.05
C GLY A 102 15.53 -1.92 -5.73
N ASP A 103 16.76 -2.32 -6.07
CA ASP A 103 17.03 -3.62 -6.67
C ASP A 103 16.43 -4.75 -5.83
N CYS A 104 15.89 -5.78 -6.48
CA CYS A 104 15.23 -6.89 -5.78
C CYS A 104 16.03 -8.19 -5.77
N GLY A 105 17.29 -8.15 -6.20
CA GLY A 105 18.24 -9.26 -6.08
C GLY A 105 17.94 -10.46 -6.99
N SER A 106 16.87 -10.43 -7.78
CA SER A 106 16.49 -11.55 -8.66
C SER A 106 17.41 -11.72 -9.87
N SER A 107 18.27 -10.73 -10.14
CA SER A 107 19.09 -10.62 -11.36
C SER A 107 18.28 -10.58 -12.67
N THR A 108 16.96 -10.39 -12.59
CA THR A 108 16.05 -10.29 -13.75
C THR A 108 15.09 -9.11 -13.56
N MET A 109 14.32 -8.77 -14.60
CA MET A 109 13.34 -7.69 -14.49
C MET A 109 12.21 -8.04 -13.52
N GLU A 110 11.79 -9.30 -13.47
CA GLU A 110 10.80 -9.82 -12.52
C GLU A 110 11.44 -9.99 -11.14
N CYS A 111 10.82 -9.46 -10.08
CA CYS A 111 11.38 -9.57 -8.73
C CYS A 111 11.24 -10.95 -8.10
N SER A 112 10.36 -11.82 -8.61
CA SER A 112 10.27 -13.23 -8.23
C SER A 112 10.17 -13.47 -6.72
N GLY A 113 9.44 -12.60 -6.01
CA GLY A 113 9.29 -12.66 -4.55
C GLY A 113 10.38 -11.93 -3.76
N GLY A 114 11.39 -11.36 -4.43
CA GLY A 114 12.36 -10.46 -3.83
C GLY A 114 11.74 -9.10 -3.48
N GLY A 115 12.05 -8.57 -2.30
CA GLY A 115 11.71 -7.20 -1.93
C GLY A 115 12.74 -6.19 -2.40
N ALA A 116 12.39 -4.90 -2.36
CA ALA A 116 13.35 -3.82 -2.62
C ALA A 116 14.50 -3.87 -1.61
N ALA A 117 15.73 -3.76 -2.10
CA ALA A 117 16.87 -3.36 -1.29
C ALA A 117 16.74 -1.85 -0.97
N PRO A 118 16.66 -1.46 0.31
CA PRO A 118 16.60 -0.06 0.70
C PRO A 118 17.85 0.73 0.25
N PRO A 119 17.72 2.05 -0.02
CA PRO A 119 16.52 2.84 0.12
C PRO A 119 15.52 2.71 -1.04
N ALA A 120 14.22 2.66 -0.70
CA ALA A 120 13.13 2.68 -1.68
C ALA A 120 11.86 3.30 -1.10
N THR A 121 11.23 4.20 -1.85
CA THR A 121 9.88 4.67 -1.55
C THR A 121 8.88 3.55 -1.86
N LEU A 122 8.04 3.21 -0.89
CA LEU A 122 7.08 2.11 -1.00
C LEU A 122 5.65 2.63 -1.12
N ALA A 123 4.85 1.99 -1.96
CA ALA A 123 3.40 1.99 -1.87
C ALA A 123 2.97 0.68 -1.22
N GLU A 124 2.27 0.76 -0.09
CA GLU A 124 1.85 -0.40 0.69
C GLU A 124 0.32 -0.50 0.68
N PHE A 125 -0.19 -1.73 0.60
CA PHE A 125 -1.62 -1.99 0.56
C PHE A 125 -2.00 -3.20 1.39
N THR A 126 -3.20 -3.15 1.96
CA THR A 126 -3.97 -4.29 2.46
C THR A 126 -5.42 -4.10 2.04
N LEU A 127 -5.84 -4.80 0.99
CA LEU A 127 -7.18 -4.72 0.43
C LEU A 127 -8.16 -5.59 1.22
N ASN A 128 -9.39 -5.09 1.36
CA ASN A 128 -10.47 -5.76 2.09
C ASN A 128 -10.04 -6.21 3.51
N GLY A 129 -9.36 -5.32 4.23
CA GLY A 129 -8.88 -5.51 5.60
C GLY A 129 -9.98 -5.30 6.63
N ALA A 130 -9.63 -4.68 7.76
CA ALA A 130 -10.57 -4.44 8.85
C ALA A 130 -11.79 -3.63 8.38
N GLY A 131 -12.99 -4.14 8.69
CA GLY A 131 -14.25 -3.49 8.28
C GLY A 131 -14.55 -3.58 6.78
N GLY A 132 -13.84 -4.41 6.02
CA GLY A 132 -13.96 -4.48 4.56
C GLY A 132 -13.36 -3.27 3.83
N LEU A 133 -12.55 -2.48 4.53
CA LEU A 133 -11.83 -1.35 3.96
C LEU A 133 -10.47 -1.78 3.43
N ASP A 134 -10.06 -1.15 2.35
CA ASP A 134 -8.66 -1.17 1.93
C ASP A 134 -7.86 -0.22 2.81
N PHE A 135 -6.65 -0.60 3.15
CA PHE A 135 -5.65 0.22 3.84
C PHE A 135 -4.49 0.45 2.88
N PHE A 136 -4.06 1.70 2.75
CA PHE A 136 -2.96 2.03 1.85
C PHE A 136 -2.18 3.23 2.35
N ASP A 137 -0.91 3.29 1.96
CA ASP A 137 0.00 4.36 2.31
C ASP A 137 1.20 4.42 1.37
N VAL A 138 1.88 5.57 1.38
CA VAL A 138 3.24 5.69 0.89
C VAL A 138 4.17 5.74 2.09
N SER A 139 5.23 4.93 2.06
CA SER A 139 6.12 4.72 3.18
C SER A 139 7.57 5.04 2.82
N LEU A 140 8.20 5.82 3.71
CA LEU A 140 9.62 6.20 3.69
C LEU A 140 10.39 5.54 4.84
N VAL A 141 9.80 4.53 5.49
CA VAL A 141 10.44 3.72 6.55
C VAL A 141 11.71 3.05 6.02
N ASP A 142 11.63 2.54 4.79
CA ASP A 142 12.75 1.96 4.05
C ASP A 142 13.50 3.02 3.23
N GLY A 143 13.35 4.31 3.55
CA GLY A 143 14.00 5.42 2.87
C GLY A 143 13.25 5.92 1.63
N TYR A 144 13.96 6.69 0.81
CA TYR A 144 13.41 7.37 -0.37
C TYR A 144 14.34 7.21 -1.56
N ASN A 145 13.79 7.01 -2.76
CA ASN A 145 14.57 7.08 -3.99
C ASN A 145 13.90 7.93 -5.08
N LEU A 146 12.57 7.95 -5.16
CA LEU A 146 11.84 8.76 -6.14
C LEU A 146 10.43 9.14 -5.64
N PRO A 147 9.85 10.25 -6.13
CA PRO A 147 8.57 10.73 -5.66
C PRO A 147 7.43 9.79 -6.11
N MET A 148 6.45 9.58 -5.24
CA MET A 148 5.33 8.66 -5.47
C MET A 148 4.05 9.19 -4.84
N ILE A 149 2.92 8.98 -5.51
CA ILE A 149 1.58 9.22 -4.96
C ILE A 149 0.65 8.05 -5.29
N ILE A 150 -0.26 7.75 -4.38
CA ILE A 150 -1.39 6.83 -4.55
C ILE A 150 -2.67 7.64 -4.53
N GLU A 151 -3.51 7.47 -5.55
CA GLU A 151 -4.80 8.15 -5.70
C GLU A 151 -5.91 7.10 -5.91
N PRO A 152 -6.81 6.90 -4.93
CA PRO A 152 -7.98 6.04 -5.10
C PRO A 152 -8.90 6.54 -6.23
N GLN A 153 -9.43 5.63 -7.04
CA GLN A 153 -10.31 5.88 -8.18
C GLN A 153 -11.64 5.13 -8.02
N GLY A 154 -12.76 5.84 -8.20
CA GLY A 154 -14.08 5.21 -8.32
C GLY A 154 -14.65 4.55 -7.05
N GLY A 155 -14.00 4.76 -5.89
CA GLY A 155 -14.44 4.20 -4.61
C GLY A 155 -15.85 4.61 -4.19
N SER A 156 -16.50 3.75 -3.40
CA SER A 156 -17.85 4.00 -2.86
C SER A 156 -17.92 5.14 -1.82
N GLY A 157 -16.77 5.72 -1.46
CA GLY A 157 -16.63 6.82 -0.50
C GLY A 157 -16.57 6.39 0.97
N GLY A 158 -16.57 5.08 1.27
CA GLY A 158 -16.29 4.58 2.61
C GLY A 158 -14.83 4.77 2.99
N GLY A 159 -14.54 5.32 4.18
CA GLY A 159 -13.17 5.58 4.65
C GLY A 159 -12.61 6.95 4.23
N ASN A 160 -11.31 7.14 4.43
CA ASN A 160 -10.56 8.32 4.00
C ASN A 160 -9.89 8.08 2.63
N CYS A 161 -10.70 8.12 1.55
CA CYS A 161 -10.27 7.91 0.16
C CYS A 161 -9.42 9.05 -0.41
N SER A 162 -8.58 9.69 0.40
CA SER A 162 -7.72 10.77 -0.03
C SER A 162 -6.40 10.25 -0.60
N ALA A 163 -5.81 11.01 -1.52
CA ALA A 163 -4.48 10.71 -2.05
C ALA A 163 -3.39 10.72 -0.97
N THR A 164 -2.38 9.86 -1.06
CA THR A 164 -1.25 9.80 -0.13
C THR A 164 0.06 9.69 -0.88
N GLY A 165 1.14 10.26 -0.36
CA GLY A 165 2.39 10.29 -1.10
C GLY A 165 3.45 11.26 -0.61
N CYS A 166 4.57 11.21 -1.33
CA CYS A 166 5.71 12.08 -1.22
C CYS A 166 6.05 12.61 -2.62
N VAL A 167 5.65 13.85 -2.91
CA VAL A 167 5.74 14.44 -4.26
C VAL A 167 6.96 15.34 -4.45
N VAL A 168 7.71 15.59 -3.38
CA VAL A 168 8.92 16.42 -3.40
C VAL A 168 10.13 15.55 -3.66
N ASP A 169 11.13 16.10 -4.37
CA ASP A 169 12.41 15.43 -4.54
C ASP A 169 13.28 15.59 -3.29
N LEU A 170 13.40 14.49 -2.52
CA LEU A 170 14.22 14.46 -1.31
C LEU A 170 15.70 14.18 -1.56
N ASN A 171 16.10 13.71 -2.75
CA ASN A 171 17.49 13.29 -2.99
C ASN A 171 18.47 14.46 -2.86
N SER A 172 18.10 15.62 -3.38
CA SER A 172 18.92 16.84 -3.29
C SER A 172 19.08 17.34 -1.85
N ALA A 173 17.99 17.34 -1.08
CA ALA A 173 17.92 17.84 0.30
C ALA A 173 18.29 16.79 1.37
N CYS A 174 18.55 15.55 0.95
CA CYS A 174 18.87 14.44 1.86
C CYS A 174 20.06 14.81 2.77
N PRO A 175 20.00 14.55 4.09
CA PRO A 175 21.15 14.70 4.98
C PRO A 175 22.36 13.91 4.47
N THR A 176 23.55 14.50 4.56
CA THR A 176 24.78 13.95 3.96
C THR A 176 25.04 12.50 4.36
N GLU A 177 24.84 12.18 5.64
CA GLU A 177 25.01 10.86 6.26
C GLU A 177 23.97 9.83 5.80
N LEU A 178 22.90 10.25 5.12
CA LEU A 178 21.86 9.38 4.57
C LEU A 178 21.94 9.25 3.04
N LYS A 179 22.79 10.01 2.36
CA LYS A 179 22.85 10.01 0.89
C LYS A 179 23.38 8.70 0.33
N VAL A 180 22.70 8.20 -0.70
CA VAL A 180 23.27 7.23 -1.65
C VAL A 180 23.78 8.03 -2.84
N MET A 181 25.10 7.98 -3.08
CA MET A 181 25.75 8.69 -4.17
C MET A 181 25.92 7.76 -5.37
N SER A 182 25.69 8.29 -6.57
CA SER A 182 26.01 7.62 -7.83
C SER A 182 26.87 8.53 -8.70
N SER A 183 27.82 7.93 -9.42
CA SER A 183 28.63 8.65 -10.39
C SER A 183 27.91 8.63 -11.75
N SER A 184 27.38 9.77 -12.17
CA SER A 184 26.80 9.95 -13.50
C SER A 184 27.50 11.12 -14.22
N ASN A 185 27.84 10.94 -15.50
CA ASN A 185 28.41 11.98 -16.36
C ASN A 185 29.61 12.77 -15.79
N GLY A 186 30.44 12.13 -14.95
CA GLY A 186 31.63 12.76 -14.35
C GLY A 186 31.38 13.61 -13.09
N GLY A 187 30.15 13.60 -12.56
CA GLY A 187 29.79 14.16 -11.25
C GLY A 187 29.24 13.10 -10.29
N GLU A 188 29.24 13.41 -9.00
CA GLU A 188 28.54 12.62 -7.98
C GLU A 188 27.19 13.28 -7.67
N GLU A 189 26.11 12.54 -7.83
CA GLU A 189 24.77 12.99 -7.47
C GLU A 189 24.15 12.04 -6.43
N SER A 190 23.33 12.61 -5.55
CA SER A 190 22.53 11.78 -4.64
C SER A 190 21.35 11.21 -5.42
N VAL A 191 21.24 9.88 -5.46
CA VAL A 191 20.20 9.16 -6.21
C VAL A 191 19.13 8.55 -5.31
N ALA A 192 19.40 8.48 -4.00
CA ALA A 192 18.47 8.04 -2.99
C ALA A 192 18.87 8.56 -1.60
N CYS A 193 17.94 8.48 -0.65
CA CYS A 193 18.10 8.88 0.73
C CYS A 193 17.71 7.73 1.67
N LYS A 194 18.67 7.21 2.43
CA LYS A 194 18.45 6.17 3.44
C LYS A 194 17.54 6.69 4.55
N SER A 195 16.74 5.81 5.14
CA SER A 195 16.18 6.09 6.47
C SER A 195 17.28 5.98 7.53
N ALA A 196 17.02 6.49 8.73
CA ALA A 196 17.98 6.36 9.84
C ALA A 196 18.16 4.90 10.28
N CYS A 197 17.13 4.05 10.15
CA CYS A 197 17.27 2.62 10.42
C CYS A 197 18.27 1.99 9.43
N GLU A 198 18.09 2.24 8.13
CA GLU A 198 18.98 1.71 7.10
C GLU A 198 20.42 2.25 7.22
N ALA A 199 20.59 3.50 7.63
CA ALA A 199 21.92 4.10 7.75
C ALA A 199 22.68 3.63 9.00
N PHE A 200 21.99 3.45 10.14
CA PHE A 200 22.66 3.28 11.44
C PHE A 200 22.36 1.96 12.14
N GLY A 201 21.26 1.28 11.81
CA GLY A 201 20.84 0.03 12.47
C GLY A 201 20.48 0.17 13.95
N ASP A 202 20.39 1.40 14.47
CA ASP A 202 20.08 1.64 15.88
C ASP A 202 18.64 1.20 16.19
N PRO A 203 18.41 0.39 17.24
CA PRO A 203 17.07 -0.06 17.63
C PRO A 203 16.04 1.06 17.80
N SER A 204 16.47 2.26 18.21
CA SER A 204 15.60 3.43 18.36
C SER A 204 15.13 4.02 17.03
N TYR A 205 15.90 3.83 15.93
CA TYR A 205 15.48 4.21 14.58
C TYR A 205 14.72 3.09 13.87
N CYS A 206 15.07 1.83 14.17
CA CYS A 206 14.44 0.65 13.59
C CYS A 206 13.19 0.19 14.34
N CYS A 207 12.83 0.85 15.44
CA CYS A 207 11.73 0.47 16.33
C CYS A 207 11.76 -1.02 16.70
N SER A 208 12.91 -1.48 17.19
CA SER A 208 13.15 -2.89 17.52
C SER A 208 13.63 -3.06 18.97
N GLY A 209 13.57 -4.29 19.48
CA GLY A 209 13.99 -4.59 20.86
C GLY A 209 13.21 -3.76 21.89
N ALA A 210 13.92 -2.98 22.71
CA ALA A 210 13.32 -2.09 23.71
C ALA A 210 12.44 -0.98 23.10
N PHE A 211 12.60 -0.70 21.80
CA PHE A 211 11.84 0.28 21.03
C PHE A 211 10.75 -0.39 20.17
N GLY A 212 10.38 -1.64 20.46
CA GLY A 212 9.39 -2.40 19.68
C GLY A 212 7.92 -2.01 19.91
N SER A 213 7.63 -0.81 20.39
CA SER A 213 6.25 -0.32 20.53
C SER A 213 6.14 1.18 20.24
N PRO A 214 4.94 1.68 19.88
CA PRO A 214 4.70 3.12 19.70
C PRO A 214 5.01 3.95 20.96
N ASP A 215 4.90 3.35 22.14
CA ASP A 215 5.19 4.00 23.41
C ASP A 215 6.69 4.25 23.61
N THR A 216 7.55 3.39 23.07
CA THR A 216 9.00 3.47 23.28
C THR A 216 9.77 3.99 22.06
N CYS A 217 9.34 3.73 20.83
CA CYS A 217 9.95 4.30 19.63
C CYS A 217 9.33 5.65 19.28
N LYS A 218 10.13 6.71 19.40
CA LYS A 218 9.68 8.09 19.14
C LYS A 218 10.29 8.65 17.86
N PRO A 219 9.63 9.62 17.21
CA PRO A 219 10.20 10.29 16.04
C PRO A 219 11.59 10.86 16.33
N SER A 220 12.55 10.57 15.46
CA SER A 220 13.88 11.18 15.44
C SER A 220 13.94 12.42 14.54
N SER A 221 15.02 13.21 14.64
CA SER A 221 15.28 14.31 13.69
C SER A 221 15.28 13.85 12.23
N TYR A 222 15.78 12.64 11.96
CA TYR A 222 15.75 12.06 10.61
C TYR A 222 14.35 11.70 10.14
N SER A 223 13.52 11.07 10.99
CA SER A 223 12.12 10.82 10.62
C SER A 223 11.34 12.12 10.42
N GLN A 224 11.65 13.17 11.21
CA GLN A 224 11.03 14.49 11.07
C GLN A 224 11.45 15.20 9.78
N PHE A 225 12.66 14.96 9.26
CA PHE A 225 13.07 15.43 7.93
C PHE A 225 12.13 14.89 6.84
N PHE A 226 11.92 13.56 6.81
CA PHE A 226 10.99 12.93 5.89
C PHE A 226 9.56 13.42 6.09
N LYS A 227 9.10 13.51 7.34
CA LYS A 227 7.72 13.91 7.65
C LYS A 227 7.41 15.35 7.26
N SER A 228 8.35 16.27 7.51
CA SER A 228 8.17 17.69 7.20
C SER A 228 8.04 17.93 5.70
N ALA A 229 8.77 17.14 4.90
CA ALA A 229 8.72 17.22 3.45
C ALA A 229 7.50 16.46 2.86
N CYS A 230 7.12 15.34 3.47
CA CYS A 230 6.08 14.43 3.00
C CYS A 230 5.10 14.10 4.14
N PRO A 231 4.23 15.06 4.54
CA PRO A 231 3.39 14.94 5.74
C PRO A 231 2.30 13.87 5.65
N ARG A 232 2.03 13.37 4.44
CA ARG A 232 1.06 12.31 4.17
C ARG A 232 1.70 10.94 3.97
N ALA A 233 3.03 10.83 4.06
CA ALA A 233 3.74 9.55 3.99
C ALA A 233 4.19 9.11 5.39
N TYR A 234 4.34 7.80 5.57
CA TYR A 234 4.99 7.23 6.75
C TYR A 234 6.46 7.64 6.77
N SER A 235 6.91 8.24 7.88
CA SER A 235 8.31 8.63 8.06
C SER A 235 9.13 7.71 8.97
N TYR A 236 8.46 6.86 9.74
CA TYR A 236 9.05 5.79 10.59
C TYR A 236 7.96 4.77 10.95
N ALA A 237 8.34 3.65 11.56
CA ALA A 237 7.47 2.46 11.71
C ALA A 237 6.14 2.69 12.47
N TYR A 238 6.05 3.70 13.35
CA TYR A 238 4.83 3.97 14.14
C TYR A 238 4.22 5.35 13.85
N ASP A 239 4.38 5.87 12.63
CA ASP A 239 3.74 7.11 12.17
C ASP A 239 2.29 6.89 11.70
N ASP A 240 1.40 6.45 12.58
CA ASP A 240 0.06 5.96 12.21
C ASP A 240 -1.00 7.07 11.99
N GLY A 241 -1.00 8.12 12.82
CA GLY A 241 -2.11 9.07 12.92
C GLY A 241 -2.36 9.95 11.68
N SER A 242 -1.41 10.03 10.74
CA SER A 242 -1.53 10.88 9.53
C SER A 242 -1.11 10.20 8.22
N SER A 243 -0.72 8.93 8.28
CA SER A 243 -0.04 8.27 7.16
C SER A 243 -0.76 7.02 6.65
N THR A 244 -1.68 6.42 7.42
CA THR A 244 -2.57 5.37 6.90
C THR A 244 -3.87 5.97 6.37
N PHE A 245 -4.20 5.57 5.15
CA PHE A 245 -5.43 5.95 4.47
C PHE A 245 -6.29 4.72 4.23
N THR A 246 -7.60 4.93 4.16
CA THR A 246 -8.56 3.84 3.98
C THR A 246 -9.54 4.16 2.89
N CYS A 247 -9.93 3.19 2.08
CA CYS A 247 -10.97 3.40 1.10
C CYS A 247 -11.79 2.12 0.88
N ALA A 248 -13.06 2.27 0.51
CA ALA A 248 -13.95 1.15 0.24
C ALA A 248 -14.14 0.95 -1.28
N SER A 249 -13.76 -0.23 -1.75
CA SER A 249 -14.02 -0.71 -3.12
C SER A 249 -13.47 0.25 -4.19
N SER A 250 -12.16 0.47 -4.19
CA SER A 250 -11.51 1.43 -5.10
C SER A 250 -10.52 0.74 -6.03
N ASP A 251 -10.38 1.27 -7.24
CA ASP A 251 -9.17 1.11 -8.03
C ASP A 251 -8.12 2.11 -7.53
N TYR A 252 -6.85 1.95 -7.93
CA TYR A 252 -5.77 2.82 -7.48
C TYR A 252 -4.88 3.26 -8.62
N LEU A 253 -4.62 4.56 -8.68
CA LEU A 253 -3.63 5.17 -9.55
C LEU A 253 -2.36 5.41 -8.74
N ILE A 254 -1.27 4.72 -9.09
CA ILE A 254 0.04 4.90 -8.48
C ILE A 254 0.93 5.63 -9.48
N THR A 255 1.35 6.84 -9.15
CA THR A 255 2.15 7.67 -10.06
C THR A 255 3.54 7.91 -9.50
N PHE A 256 4.56 7.57 -10.28
CA PHE A 256 5.95 7.97 -10.06
C PHE A 256 6.21 9.37 -10.63
N CYS A 257 6.96 10.19 -9.90
CA CYS A 257 7.23 11.59 -10.22
C CYS A 257 5.97 12.41 -10.57
N PRO A 258 4.92 12.41 -9.72
CA PRO A 258 3.72 13.18 -9.99
C PRO A 258 4.07 14.67 -10.14
N SER A 259 3.44 15.34 -11.10
CA SER A 259 3.55 16.79 -11.21
C SER A 259 2.97 17.43 -9.93
N PRO A 260 3.64 18.43 -9.34
CA PRO A 260 3.09 19.17 -8.21
C PRO A 260 1.85 19.93 -8.71
N SER A 261 0.69 19.31 -8.59
CA SER A 261 -0.59 19.86 -9.02
C SER A 261 -1.14 20.68 -7.86
N THR A 262 -1.32 21.97 -8.08
CA THR A 262 -1.85 22.98 -7.14
C THR A 262 -3.28 22.74 -6.64
N SER A 263 -3.89 21.58 -6.95
CA SER A 263 -5.32 21.31 -6.72
C SER A 263 -5.59 20.18 -5.72
N SER A 264 -4.59 19.42 -5.25
CA SER A 264 -4.79 18.34 -4.28
C SER A 264 -3.89 18.44 -3.03
N ILE A 265 -3.01 19.44 -2.97
CA ILE A 265 -2.12 19.66 -1.83
C ILE A 265 -2.32 21.07 -1.30
N LYS A 266 -3.20 21.25 -0.32
CA LYS A 266 -3.13 22.41 0.58
C LYS A 266 -1.87 22.24 1.45
N SER A 267 -0.74 22.66 0.90
CA SER A 267 0.53 22.74 1.61
C SER A 267 0.43 23.89 2.62
N GLY A 268 0.48 23.56 3.91
CA GLY A 268 0.73 24.55 4.96
C GLY A 268 2.10 25.19 4.73
N ASN A 269 2.13 26.53 4.79
CA ASN A 269 3.23 27.43 4.50
C ASN A 269 4.65 26.84 4.70
N GLY A 270 5.46 26.97 3.65
CA GLY A 270 6.88 26.66 3.65
C GLY A 270 7.66 27.42 4.74
N LYS A 271 8.21 26.63 5.67
CA LYS A 271 9.41 26.93 6.44
C LYS A 271 9.88 25.60 7.01
N TYR A 272 10.91 25.00 6.42
CA TYR A 272 11.55 23.81 6.97
C TYR A 272 12.08 24.14 8.37
N PRO A 273 11.54 23.56 9.44
CA PRO A 273 12.05 23.79 10.79
C PRO A 273 13.25 22.88 11.04
N VAL A 274 14.32 23.47 11.56
CA VAL A 274 15.42 22.75 12.21
C VAL A 274 14.90 22.23 13.56
N ALA A 275 15.14 20.94 13.84
CA ALA A 275 14.59 20.24 15.00
C ALA A 275 14.99 20.89 16.34
N VAL A 276 14.01 21.15 17.21
CA VAL A 276 14.18 21.51 18.63
C VAL A 276 13.22 20.67 19.48
N GLN A 277 13.73 20.19 20.61
CA GLN A 277 13.09 19.33 21.61
C GLN A 277 12.04 20.08 22.44
N VAL A 278 10.95 19.41 22.87
CA VAL A 278 10.38 19.39 24.26
C VAL A 278 9.16 18.42 24.34
N SER A 279 9.06 17.80 25.52
CA SER A 279 8.24 16.71 26.06
C SER A 279 6.70 16.88 26.18
N GLY A 280 5.97 15.74 26.13
CA GLY A 280 5.25 15.19 27.30
C GLY A 280 3.70 15.14 27.37
N SER A 281 3.16 13.90 27.29
CA SER A 281 2.01 13.31 28.05
C SER A 281 0.53 13.61 27.67
N HIS A 282 -0.32 12.60 27.44
CA HIS A 282 -1.15 11.85 28.44
C HIS A 282 -2.07 10.79 27.78
N ARG A 283 -2.38 9.71 28.53
CA ARG A 283 -3.17 8.51 28.17
C ARG A 283 -4.70 8.68 28.25
N VAL A 284 -5.45 7.86 27.49
CA VAL A 284 -6.86 7.50 27.75
C VAL A 284 -7.10 5.99 27.51
N ASP A 285 -7.78 5.35 28.48
CA ASP A 285 -8.13 3.92 28.57
C ASP A 285 -9.23 3.47 27.58
N ASN A 286 -9.21 2.19 27.18
CA ASN A 286 -10.20 1.56 26.29
C ASN A 286 -10.91 0.40 27.01
N ASN A 287 -12.18 0.61 27.42
CA ASN A 287 -13.02 -0.42 28.05
C ASN A 287 -14.30 -0.78 27.24
N ASP A 288 -14.40 -0.37 25.98
CA ASP A 288 -15.66 -0.50 25.20
C ASP A 288 -15.75 -1.73 24.27
N VAL A 289 -14.70 -2.55 24.17
CA VAL A 289 -14.67 -3.68 23.22
C VAL A 289 -15.30 -4.96 23.80
N VAL A 290 -15.26 -5.13 25.12
CA VAL A 290 -15.73 -6.37 25.78
C VAL A 290 -17.26 -6.42 25.87
N PHE A 291 -17.94 -5.27 25.92
CA PHE A 291 -19.39 -5.21 26.10
C PHE A 291 -20.18 -5.59 24.84
N ASN A 292 -19.63 -5.30 23.65
CA ASN A 292 -20.32 -5.55 22.37
C ASN A 292 -20.23 -7.01 21.89
N MET A 293 -19.26 -7.79 22.39
CA MET A 293 -19.09 -9.19 21.99
C MET A 293 -20.09 -10.14 22.65
N ILE A 294 -20.60 -9.79 23.84
CA ILE A 294 -21.53 -10.61 24.61
C ILE A 294 -22.95 -10.58 24.00
N ILE A 295 -23.36 -9.45 23.41
CA ILE A 295 -24.70 -9.29 22.83
C ILE A 295 -24.86 -10.10 21.52
N ALA A 296 -23.81 -10.21 20.72
CA ALA A 296 -23.84 -10.95 19.45
C ALA A 296 -24.01 -12.48 19.63
N ILE A 297 -23.43 -13.04 20.68
CA ILE A 297 -23.51 -14.48 20.98
C ILE A 297 -24.92 -14.87 21.44
N SER A 298 -25.62 -13.99 22.19
CA SER A 298 -26.98 -14.26 22.66
C SER A 298 -28.03 -14.29 21.53
N LEU A 299 -27.83 -13.49 20.47
CA LEU A 299 -28.75 -13.44 19.32
C LEU A 299 -28.61 -14.68 18.40
N LEU A 300 -27.39 -15.21 18.24
CA LEU A 300 -27.12 -16.41 17.44
C LEU A 300 -27.72 -17.68 18.04
N VAL A 301 -27.72 -17.82 19.37
CA VAL A 301 -28.32 -18.98 20.06
C VAL A 301 -29.85 -18.94 19.99
N GLY A 302 -30.45 -17.75 20.02
CA GLY A 302 -31.90 -17.57 19.84
C GLY A 302 -32.37 -17.97 18.45
N PHE A 303 -31.61 -17.59 17.42
CA PHE A 303 -31.96 -17.90 16.02
C PHE A 303 -31.83 -19.40 15.71
N TRP A 304 -30.82 -20.08 16.27
CA TRP A 304 -30.64 -21.52 16.09
C TRP A 304 -31.77 -22.35 16.71
N ARG A 305 -32.31 -21.91 17.86
CA ARG A 305 -33.47 -22.56 18.50
C ARG A 305 -34.78 -22.34 17.73
N PHE A 306 -34.92 -21.23 17.02
CA PHE A 306 -36.11 -20.96 16.20
C PHE A 306 -36.16 -21.84 14.95
N CYS A 307 -35.00 -22.13 14.33
CA CYS A 307 -34.91 -23.01 13.15
C CYS A 307 -35.10 -24.51 13.45
N GLN A 308 -35.13 -24.96 14.71
CA GLN A 308 -35.43 -26.36 15.06
C GLN A 308 -36.91 -26.62 15.36
N LEU A 309 -37.76 -25.59 15.33
CA LEU A 309 -39.17 -25.68 15.74
C LEU A 309 -40.16 -25.50 14.57
N ASN A 310 -39.69 -25.41 13.32
CA ASN A 310 -40.52 -25.38 12.11
C ASN A 310 -40.03 -26.39 11.07
#